data_AF-A0AAU5NTS9-F1
#
_entry.id   AF-A0AAU5NTS9-F1
#
_cell.length_a   1.000
_cell.length_b   1.000
_cell.length_c   1.000
_cell.angle_alpha   90.00
_cell.angle_beta   90.00
_cell.angle_gamma   90.00
#
_symmetry.space_group_name_H-M   'P 1'
#
loop_
_entity.id
_entity.type
_entity.pdbx_description
1 polymer ?
#
loop_
_entity_poly.entity_id
_entity_poly.type
_entity_poly.pdbx_seq_one_letter_code
_entity_poly.pdbx_strand_id
1 'polypeptide(L)'
;MYLAPVHRTAQHTKVDAPAGVLYGLIADALRWPVFLPPTVHVEQLEFDGESERLRMWVTANGEIRSWTTRRVLDPVAHRVDFRQEVLPRPVTSMGGSWTVEPRGPEQSLVTLRNDFAVADNSRADVDWVKRATAENTRAALDNLRQLAERWRRLDGLVLSFEESVRIDAPVEPVYEFLHRFGDRGDAVPGATRIGISERGPGVQLMTVELAGADGTTRTTESVRIGFPHAGRIVYKDIRDTEQPALLAAHTGEWSVEPDVGGAGVTVVARHHAVLDEDGVRERYGEGAEALRVAREALRARLGRESVAALRMAGEHAESALAGRA
;
A
#
# COMPACT_ATOMS: atom_id res chain seq x y z
N MET A 1 -21.69 11.50 -34.07
CA MET A 1 -20.65 10.95 -33.19
C MET A 1 -21.22 9.69 -32.55
N TYR A 2 -20.85 8.51 -33.03
CA TYR A 2 -21.31 7.25 -32.43
C TYR A 2 -20.54 7.04 -31.13
N LEU A 3 -21.25 6.91 -30.00
CA LEU A 3 -20.64 6.47 -28.75
C LEU A 3 -20.17 5.02 -28.94
N ALA A 4 -18.92 4.73 -28.60
CA ALA A 4 -18.39 3.38 -28.67
C ALA A 4 -19.25 2.43 -27.80
N PRO A 5 -19.53 1.20 -28.23
CA PRO A 5 -20.25 0.22 -27.43
C PRO A 5 -19.59 0.00 -26.06
N VAL A 6 -20.41 -0.01 -25.01
CA VAL A 6 -19.97 -0.32 -23.65
C VAL A 6 -20.03 -1.81 -23.43
N HIS A 7 -18.89 -2.41 -23.08
CA HIS A 7 -18.77 -3.80 -22.68
C HIS A 7 -18.96 -3.91 -21.18
N ARG A 8 -19.66 -4.94 -20.71
CA ARG A 8 -19.94 -5.18 -19.29
C ARG A 8 -19.51 -6.57 -18.88
N THR A 9 -18.93 -6.70 -17.71
CA THR A 9 -18.57 -7.97 -17.09
C THR A 9 -18.95 -7.95 -15.60
N ALA A 10 -19.26 -9.11 -15.05
CA ALA A 10 -19.52 -9.27 -13.64
C ALA A 10 -18.93 -10.59 -13.17
N GLN A 11 -18.27 -10.56 -12.01
CA GLN A 11 -17.86 -11.76 -11.29
C GLN A 11 -18.28 -11.63 -9.83
N HIS A 12 -18.50 -12.76 -9.19
CA HIS A 12 -18.90 -12.78 -7.79
C HIS A 12 -18.21 -13.92 -7.05
N THR A 13 -18.07 -13.75 -5.74
CA THR A 13 -17.58 -14.81 -4.86
C THR A 13 -18.38 -14.83 -3.56
N LYS A 14 -18.57 -16.04 -3.01
CA LYS A 14 -19.16 -16.21 -1.67
C LYS A 14 -18.05 -16.04 -0.65
N VAL A 15 -18.36 -15.37 0.46
CA VAL A 15 -17.40 -15.08 1.51
C VAL A 15 -18.05 -15.33 2.87
N ASP A 16 -17.34 -16.04 3.74
CA ASP A 16 -17.76 -16.28 5.13
C ASP A 16 -17.43 -15.08 6.03
N ALA A 17 -18.05 -13.94 5.72
CA ALA A 17 -18.01 -12.73 6.52
C ALA A 17 -19.34 -11.95 6.47
N PRO A 18 -19.70 -11.21 7.54
CA PRO A 18 -20.84 -10.29 7.52
C PRO A 18 -20.72 -9.21 6.45
N ALA A 19 -21.85 -8.79 5.88
CA ALA A 19 -21.86 -7.81 4.79
C ALA A 19 -21.20 -6.47 5.17
N GLY A 20 -21.39 -6.01 6.41
CA GLY A 20 -20.78 -4.78 6.91
C GLY A 20 -19.26 -4.82 6.97
N VAL A 21 -18.67 -5.97 7.31
CA VAL A 21 -17.21 -6.16 7.29
C VAL A 21 -16.67 -6.02 5.86
N LEU A 22 -17.30 -6.72 4.92
CA LEU A 22 -16.91 -6.68 3.51
C LEU A 22 -17.07 -5.28 2.91
N TYR A 23 -18.21 -4.63 3.17
CA TYR A 23 -18.43 -3.27 2.75
C TYR A 23 -17.37 -2.33 3.32
N GLY A 24 -17.06 -2.42 4.62
CA GLY A 24 -16.01 -1.62 5.26
C GLY A 24 -14.65 -1.78 4.59
N LEU A 25 -14.25 -3.01 4.25
CA LEU A 25 -12.99 -3.28 3.54
C LEU A 25 -12.96 -2.71 2.11
N ILE A 26 -14.08 -2.71 1.41
CA ILE A 26 -14.20 -2.12 0.06
C ILE A 26 -14.24 -0.59 0.12
N ALA A 27 -14.98 -0.05 1.09
CA ALA A 27 -15.18 1.38 1.30
C ALA A 27 -13.88 2.07 1.75
N ASP A 28 -13.10 1.43 2.63
CA ASP A 28 -11.85 1.99 3.16
C ASP A 28 -10.66 1.78 2.21
N ALA A 29 -10.69 2.54 1.11
CA ALA A 29 -9.65 2.47 0.08
C ALA A 29 -8.26 2.88 0.57
N LEU A 30 -8.20 3.73 1.59
CA LEU A 30 -6.94 4.21 2.16
C LEU A 30 -6.16 3.09 2.86
N ARG A 31 -6.85 2.05 3.33
CA ARG A 31 -6.21 0.85 3.89
C ARG A 31 -5.95 -0.25 2.87
N TRP A 32 -6.33 -0.08 1.60
CA TRP A 32 -6.04 -1.07 0.56
C TRP A 32 -4.54 -1.40 0.40
N PRO A 33 -3.57 -0.49 0.62
CA PRO A 33 -2.16 -0.84 0.58
C PRO A 33 -1.76 -2.02 1.47
N VAL A 34 -2.38 -2.18 2.65
CA VAL A 34 -2.09 -3.31 3.56
C VAL A 34 -2.95 -4.55 3.32
N PHE A 35 -4.02 -4.42 2.54
CA PHE A 35 -5.05 -5.44 2.37
C PHE A 35 -5.10 -6.05 0.97
N LEU A 36 -4.73 -5.28 -0.05
CA LEU A 36 -4.72 -5.69 -1.45
C LEU A 36 -3.27 -5.68 -1.94
N PRO A 37 -2.66 -6.85 -2.16
CA PRO A 37 -1.25 -6.96 -2.55
C PRO A 37 -0.81 -6.05 -3.71
N PRO A 38 -1.61 -5.84 -4.78
CA PRO A 38 -1.19 -4.96 -5.87
C PRO A 38 -1.20 -3.47 -5.51
N THR A 39 -1.96 -3.03 -4.52
CA THR A 39 -2.11 -1.60 -4.20
C THR A 39 -0.89 -1.12 -3.41
N VAL A 40 -0.14 -0.17 -3.95
CA VAL A 40 1.05 0.42 -3.30
C VAL A 40 0.66 1.58 -2.41
N HIS A 41 -0.14 2.52 -2.93
CA HIS A 41 -0.58 3.71 -2.20
C HIS A 41 -1.93 4.19 -2.74
N VAL A 42 -2.70 4.84 -1.87
CA VAL A 42 -3.94 5.54 -2.22
C VAL A 42 -3.92 6.91 -1.54
N GLU A 43 -3.99 7.97 -2.34
CA GLU A 43 -4.11 9.35 -1.86
C GLU A 43 -5.55 9.82 -2.06
N GLN A 44 -6.20 10.28 -0.99
CA GLN A 44 -7.51 10.93 -1.10
C GLN A 44 -7.32 12.39 -1.50
N LEU A 45 -7.80 12.75 -2.69
CA LEU A 45 -7.71 14.10 -3.24
C LEU A 45 -8.91 14.97 -2.82
N GLU A 46 -10.09 14.37 -2.79
CA GLU A 46 -11.37 15.02 -2.46
C GLU A 46 -12.25 14.02 -1.70
N PHE A 47 -13.01 14.49 -0.70
CA PHE A 47 -14.03 13.71 0.00
C PHE A 47 -15.12 14.63 0.56
N ASP A 48 -16.39 14.29 0.32
CA ASP A 48 -17.55 15.07 0.79
C ASP A 48 -18.48 14.28 1.74
N GLY A 49 -18.08 13.06 2.13
CA GLY A 49 -18.89 12.16 2.95
C GLY A 49 -19.48 10.98 2.18
N GLU A 50 -19.84 11.17 0.91
CA GLU A 50 -20.47 10.15 0.05
C GLU A 50 -19.66 9.87 -1.21
N SER A 51 -19.05 10.90 -1.79
CA SER A 51 -18.18 10.81 -2.93
C SER A 51 -16.74 11.08 -2.53
N GLU A 52 -15.82 10.33 -3.14
CA GLU A 52 -14.40 10.55 -3.00
C GLU A 52 -13.70 10.51 -4.36
N ARG A 53 -12.59 11.24 -4.44
CA ARG A 53 -11.67 11.20 -5.56
C ARG A 53 -10.32 10.74 -5.05
N LEU A 54 -9.85 9.61 -5.58
CA LEU A 54 -8.64 8.96 -5.12
C LEU A 54 -7.61 8.91 -6.24
N ARG A 55 -6.35 9.17 -5.92
CA ARG A 55 -5.22 8.76 -6.76
C ARG A 55 -4.66 7.44 -6.23
N MET A 56 -4.54 6.46 -7.12
CA MET A 56 -4.04 5.14 -6.77
C MET A 56 -2.67 4.90 -7.41
N TRP A 57 -1.84 4.11 -6.74
CA TRP A 57 -0.63 3.53 -7.29
C TRP A 57 -0.69 2.02 -7.08
N VAL A 58 -0.45 1.25 -8.12
CA VAL A 58 -0.47 -0.21 -8.06
C VAL A 58 0.71 -0.82 -8.79
N THR A 59 1.10 -2.02 -8.38
CA THR A 59 1.96 -2.90 -9.16
C THR A 59 1.12 -3.63 -10.22
N ALA A 60 1.55 -3.56 -11.47
CA ALA A 60 0.93 -4.26 -12.59
C ALA A 60 2.02 -4.76 -13.54
N ASN A 61 2.16 -6.08 -13.68
CA ASN A 61 3.16 -6.73 -14.56
C ASN A 61 4.60 -6.23 -14.35
N GLY A 62 5.00 -6.00 -13.10
CA GLY A 62 6.34 -5.50 -12.76
C GLY A 62 6.54 -3.99 -12.93
N GLU A 63 5.52 -3.26 -13.40
CA GLU A 63 5.51 -1.81 -13.48
C GLU A 63 4.65 -1.19 -12.38
N ILE A 64 4.95 0.07 -12.03
CA ILE A 64 4.10 0.88 -11.17
C ILE A 64 3.21 1.76 -12.03
N ARG A 65 1.90 1.60 -11.87
CA ARG A 65 0.89 2.39 -12.59
C ARG A 65 0.14 3.26 -11.61
N SER A 66 -0.28 4.44 -12.08
CA SER A 66 -1.10 5.35 -11.30
C SER A 66 -2.25 5.89 -12.13
N TRP A 67 -3.42 6.02 -11.50
CA TRP A 67 -4.61 6.63 -12.09
C TRP A 67 -5.43 7.33 -11.01
N THR A 68 -6.33 8.21 -11.44
CA THR A 68 -7.34 8.82 -10.59
C THR A 68 -8.68 8.12 -10.80
N THR A 69 -9.36 7.82 -9.70
CA THR A 69 -10.71 7.25 -9.71
C THR A 69 -11.63 8.09 -8.85
N ARG A 70 -12.85 8.34 -9.32
CA ARG A 70 -13.96 8.81 -8.50
C ARG A 70 -14.74 7.62 -7.99
N ARG A 71 -15.19 7.69 -6.74
CA ARG A 71 -16.03 6.67 -6.10
C ARG A 71 -17.24 7.33 -5.45
N VAL A 72 -18.35 6.61 -5.42
CA VAL A 72 -19.57 6.97 -4.68
C VAL A 72 -19.90 5.80 -3.76
N LEU A 73 -20.00 6.08 -2.48
CA LEU A 73 -20.17 5.11 -1.41
C LEU A 73 -21.63 5.14 -0.95
N ASP A 74 -22.27 3.98 -0.96
CA ASP A 74 -23.61 3.78 -0.41
C ASP A 74 -23.53 2.71 0.70
N PRO A 75 -23.37 3.13 1.96
CA PRO A 75 -23.27 2.21 3.09
C PRO A 75 -24.58 1.48 3.38
N VAL A 76 -25.73 2.05 2.99
CA VAL A 76 -27.04 1.43 3.23
C VAL A 76 -27.28 0.29 2.24
N ALA A 77 -26.94 0.49 0.97
CA ALA A 77 -27.04 -0.54 -0.07
C ALA A 77 -25.82 -1.47 -0.15
N HIS A 78 -24.80 -1.26 0.68
CA HIS A 78 -23.48 -1.89 0.60
C HIS A 78 -22.89 -1.89 -0.82
N ARG A 79 -22.89 -0.70 -1.43
CA ARG A 79 -22.47 -0.50 -2.82
C ARG A 79 -21.39 0.56 -2.90
N VAL A 80 -20.39 0.33 -3.76
CA VAL A 80 -19.40 1.35 -4.13
C VAL A 80 -19.32 1.41 -5.64
N ASP A 81 -19.79 2.50 -6.22
CA ASP A 81 -19.62 2.81 -7.65
C ASP A 81 -18.27 3.47 -7.87
N PHE A 82 -17.60 3.15 -8.98
CA PHE A 82 -16.31 3.76 -9.31
C PHE A 82 -16.16 4.08 -10.80
N ARG A 83 -15.39 5.12 -11.10
CA ARG A 83 -15.05 5.57 -12.45
C ARG A 83 -13.61 6.05 -12.51
N GLN A 84 -12.83 5.52 -13.43
CA GLN A 84 -11.48 6.01 -13.72
C GLN A 84 -11.56 7.27 -14.59
N GLU A 85 -10.83 8.32 -14.20
CA GLU A 85 -10.89 9.63 -14.86
C GLU A 85 -9.90 9.77 -16.03
N VAL A 86 -8.67 9.26 -15.83
CA VAL A 86 -7.60 9.33 -16.83
C VAL A 86 -7.32 7.92 -17.32
N LEU A 87 -7.60 7.69 -18.60
CA LEU A 87 -7.55 6.37 -19.20
C LEU A 87 -6.42 6.31 -20.22
N PRO A 88 -5.55 5.28 -20.18
CA PRO A 88 -4.62 5.04 -21.25
C PRO A 88 -5.40 4.64 -22.52
N ARG A 89 -5.03 5.21 -23.67
CA ARG A 89 -5.53 4.70 -24.95
C ARG A 89 -5.16 3.21 -25.09
N PRO A 90 -6.04 2.36 -25.67
CA PRO A 90 -7.27 2.71 -26.40
C PRO A 90 -8.53 2.80 -25.52
N VAL A 91 -8.43 2.71 -24.19
CA VAL A 91 -9.61 2.73 -23.30
C VAL A 91 -10.21 4.14 -23.23
N THR A 92 -11.52 4.25 -23.44
CA THR A 92 -12.26 5.53 -23.45
C THR A 92 -13.25 5.67 -22.31
N SER A 93 -13.63 4.56 -21.67
CA SER A 93 -14.30 4.55 -20.36
C SER A 93 -13.87 3.31 -19.58
N MET A 94 -13.75 3.43 -18.27
CA MET A 94 -13.54 2.31 -17.34
C MET A 94 -14.17 2.64 -16.00
N GLY A 95 -14.95 1.71 -15.46
CA GLY A 95 -15.49 1.81 -14.11
C GLY A 95 -16.34 0.60 -13.79
N GLY A 96 -17.22 0.74 -12.82
CA GLY A 96 -18.02 -0.37 -12.37
C GLY A 96 -18.61 -0.15 -10.99
N SER A 97 -18.93 -1.26 -10.34
CA SER A 97 -19.46 -1.24 -8.98
C SER A 97 -19.12 -2.50 -8.19
N TRP A 98 -18.78 -2.30 -6.93
CA TRP A 98 -18.83 -3.33 -5.91
C TRP A 98 -20.22 -3.38 -5.28
N THR A 99 -20.76 -4.57 -5.05
CA THR A 99 -21.94 -4.78 -4.21
C THR A 99 -21.73 -5.96 -3.26
N VAL A 100 -22.26 -5.83 -2.04
CA VAL A 100 -22.22 -6.89 -1.03
C VAL A 100 -23.65 -7.26 -0.63
N GLU A 101 -24.05 -8.49 -0.95
CA GLU A 101 -25.39 -8.99 -0.66
C GLU A 101 -25.32 -9.98 0.52
N PRO A 102 -26.02 -9.72 1.66
CA PRO A 102 -26.04 -10.66 2.78
C PRO A 102 -26.76 -11.96 2.38
N ARG A 103 -26.17 -13.10 2.73
CA ARG A 103 -26.71 -14.46 2.54
C ARG A 103 -26.92 -15.21 3.87
N GLY A 104 -26.67 -14.54 4.98
CA GLY A 104 -26.84 -15.00 6.35
C GLY A 104 -26.15 -14.00 7.30
N PRO A 105 -26.13 -14.27 8.62
CA PRO A 105 -25.46 -13.40 9.59
C PRO A 105 -23.97 -13.20 9.32
N GLU A 106 -23.30 -14.24 8.80
CA GLU A 106 -21.85 -14.26 8.58
C GLU A 106 -21.47 -14.78 7.19
N GLN A 107 -22.39 -14.70 6.24
CA GLN A 107 -22.15 -15.10 4.86
C GLN A 107 -22.67 -14.03 3.93
N SER A 108 -21.88 -13.70 2.91
CA SER A 108 -22.22 -12.68 1.93
C SER A 108 -21.81 -13.11 0.52
N LEU A 109 -22.46 -12.54 -0.49
CA LEU A 109 -22.07 -12.62 -1.89
C LEU A 109 -21.50 -11.25 -2.30
N VAL A 110 -20.22 -11.20 -2.62
CA VAL A 110 -19.58 -9.99 -3.16
C VAL A 110 -19.59 -10.07 -4.67
N THR A 111 -20.04 -9.01 -5.33
CA THR A 111 -20.01 -8.90 -6.80
C THR A 111 -19.18 -7.68 -7.20
N LEU A 112 -18.22 -7.87 -8.09
CA LEU A 112 -17.53 -6.79 -8.79
C LEU A 112 -18.01 -6.78 -10.25
N ARG A 113 -18.72 -5.72 -10.60
CA ARG A 113 -19.12 -5.40 -11.99
C ARG A 113 -18.14 -4.41 -12.56
N ASN A 114 -17.74 -4.62 -13.80
CA ASN A 114 -16.95 -3.67 -14.56
C ASN A 114 -17.67 -3.33 -15.86
N ASP A 115 -17.49 -2.11 -16.32
CA ASP A 115 -17.87 -1.69 -17.64
C ASP A 115 -16.83 -0.76 -18.24
N PHE A 116 -16.59 -0.94 -19.54
CA PHE A 116 -15.57 -0.21 -20.26
C PHE A 116 -15.93 -0.03 -21.73
N ALA A 117 -15.31 0.95 -22.37
CA ALA A 117 -15.34 1.15 -23.81
C ALA A 117 -13.92 1.35 -24.33
N VAL A 118 -13.70 0.97 -25.59
CA VAL A 118 -12.43 1.20 -26.29
C VAL A 118 -12.69 2.00 -27.56
N ALA A 119 -11.71 2.82 -27.96
CA ALA A 119 -11.75 3.55 -29.22
C ALA A 119 -11.97 2.58 -30.39
N ASP A 120 -12.80 2.99 -31.34
CA ASP A 120 -13.16 2.26 -32.56
C ASP A 120 -13.76 0.86 -32.37
N ASN A 121 -13.99 0.44 -31.11
CA ASN A 121 -14.48 -0.89 -30.76
C ASN A 121 -13.68 -2.03 -31.42
N SER A 122 -12.36 -1.83 -31.58
CA SER A 122 -11.43 -2.81 -32.12
C SER A 122 -11.53 -4.13 -31.34
N ARG A 123 -11.78 -5.23 -32.05
CA ARG A 123 -11.97 -6.55 -31.41
C ARG A 123 -10.75 -6.95 -30.59
N ALA A 124 -9.54 -6.70 -31.10
CA ALA A 124 -8.30 -7.04 -30.40
C ALA A 124 -8.17 -6.30 -29.06
N ASP A 125 -8.48 -5.00 -29.06
CA ASP A 125 -8.42 -4.16 -27.87
C ASP A 125 -9.52 -4.52 -26.87
N VAL A 126 -10.75 -4.74 -27.34
CA VAL A 126 -11.84 -5.25 -26.51
C VAL A 126 -11.43 -6.56 -25.83
N ASP A 127 -10.92 -7.52 -26.59
CA ASP A 127 -10.56 -8.84 -26.06
C ASP A 127 -9.40 -8.76 -25.06
N TRP A 128 -8.44 -7.86 -25.29
CA TRP A 128 -7.36 -7.58 -24.34
C TRP A 128 -7.88 -6.97 -23.03
N VAL A 129 -8.70 -5.92 -23.11
CA VAL A 129 -9.28 -5.27 -21.91
C VAL A 129 -10.17 -6.23 -21.13
N LYS A 130 -10.96 -7.08 -21.81
CA LYS A 130 -11.78 -8.12 -21.16
C LYS A 130 -10.93 -9.07 -20.33
N ARG A 131 -9.83 -9.59 -20.89
CA ARG A 131 -8.94 -10.52 -20.18
C ARG A 131 -8.29 -9.85 -18.98
N ALA A 132 -7.67 -8.68 -19.18
CA ALA A 132 -7.02 -7.94 -18.09
C ALA A 132 -8.01 -7.60 -16.96
N THR A 133 -9.22 -7.14 -17.31
CA THR A 133 -10.27 -6.84 -16.32
C THR A 133 -10.73 -8.10 -15.58
N ALA A 134 -10.89 -9.22 -16.28
CA ALA A 134 -11.32 -10.48 -15.68
C ALA A 134 -10.28 -11.08 -14.72
N GLU A 135 -8.99 -11.00 -15.07
CA GLU A 135 -7.87 -11.43 -14.22
C GLU A 135 -7.76 -10.56 -12.96
N ASN A 136 -7.78 -9.23 -13.13
CA ASN A 136 -7.73 -8.28 -12.02
C ASN A 136 -8.94 -8.43 -11.08
N THR A 137 -10.13 -8.64 -11.65
CA THR A 137 -11.37 -8.85 -10.88
C THR A 137 -11.29 -10.12 -10.04
N ARG A 138 -10.80 -11.22 -10.62
CA ARG A 138 -10.61 -12.49 -9.89
C ARG A 138 -9.63 -12.30 -8.73
N ALA A 139 -8.45 -11.72 -9.00
CA ALA A 139 -7.45 -11.47 -7.98
C ALA A 139 -7.96 -10.56 -6.86
N ALA A 140 -8.72 -9.50 -7.18
CA ALA A 140 -9.31 -8.62 -6.19
C ALA A 140 -10.34 -9.33 -5.31
N LEU A 141 -11.23 -10.14 -5.89
CA LEU A 141 -12.22 -10.92 -5.15
C LEU A 141 -11.57 -11.99 -4.26
N ASP A 142 -10.54 -12.67 -4.75
CA ASP A 142 -9.81 -13.70 -4.00
C ASP A 142 -9.04 -13.10 -2.82
N ASN A 143 -8.40 -11.94 -3.00
CA ASN A 143 -7.72 -11.23 -1.91
C ASN A 143 -8.71 -10.72 -0.86
N LEU A 144 -9.82 -10.10 -1.31
CA LEU A 144 -10.86 -9.61 -0.40
C LEU A 144 -11.47 -10.77 0.40
N ARG A 145 -11.74 -11.91 -0.24
CA ARG A 145 -12.25 -13.11 0.43
C ARG A 145 -11.28 -13.58 1.52
N GLN A 146 -10.02 -13.80 1.18
CA GLN A 146 -9.00 -14.29 2.11
C GLN A 146 -8.82 -13.38 3.33
N LEU A 147 -8.92 -12.07 3.13
CA LEU A 147 -8.84 -11.08 4.20
C LEU A 147 -10.11 -11.09 5.06
N ALA A 148 -11.27 -11.00 4.42
CA ALA A 148 -12.55 -10.89 5.09
C ALA A 148 -12.89 -12.14 5.91
N GLU A 149 -12.51 -13.34 5.46
CA GLU A 149 -12.73 -14.58 6.23
C GLU A 149 -11.92 -14.62 7.55
N ARG A 150 -10.91 -13.75 7.70
CA ARG A 150 -10.11 -13.59 8.94
C ARG A 150 -10.63 -12.49 9.86
N TRP A 151 -11.78 -11.87 9.56
CA TRP A 151 -12.27 -10.65 10.20
C TRP A 151 -12.23 -10.65 11.74
N ARG A 152 -12.56 -11.78 12.37
CA ARG A 152 -12.55 -11.91 13.85
C ARG A 152 -11.17 -11.74 14.49
N ARG A 153 -10.10 -11.94 13.72
CA ARG A 153 -8.71 -11.91 14.19
C ARG A 153 -7.92 -10.72 13.64
N LEU A 154 -8.50 -9.94 12.72
CA LEU A 154 -7.80 -8.82 12.07
C LEU A 154 -7.22 -7.84 13.07
N ASP A 155 -7.95 -7.52 14.14
CA ASP A 155 -7.46 -6.58 15.17
C ASP A 155 -6.15 -7.07 15.83
N GLY A 156 -6.00 -8.39 16.01
CA GLY A 156 -4.77 -8.98 16.53
C GLY A 156 -3.62 -8.98 15.52
N LEU A 157 -3.94 -9.14 14.23
CA LEU A 157 -2.97 -9.24 13.14
C LEU A 157 -2.46 -7.87 12.64
N VAL A 158 -3.30 -6.84 12.72
CA VAL A 158 -3.00 -5.51 12.17
C VAL A 158 -2.37 -4.63 13.24
N LEU A 159 -1.18 -4.13 12.94
CA LEU A 159 -0.42 -3.20 13.78
C LEU A 159 -0.27 -1.86 13.04
N SER A 160 -0.52 -0.76 13.73
CA SER A 160 -0.22 0.59 13.26
C SER A 160 0.38 1.42 14.39
N PHE A 161 1.44 2.16 14.08
CA PHE A 161 2.14 3.04 15.02
C PHE A 161 3.05 4.00 14.26
N GLU A 162 3.58 4.98 14.98
CA GLU A 162 4.59 5.89 14.47
C GLU A 162 5.72 6.10 15.47
N GLU A 163 6.86 6.54 14.96
CA GLU A 163 8.02 7.04 15.69
C GLU A 163 8.36 8.44 15.18
N SER A 164 8.91 9.29 16.03
CA SER A 164 9.29 10.65 15.62
C SER A 164 10.61 11.09 16.23
N VAL A 165 11.39 11.86 15.47
CA VAL A 165 12.62 12.52 15.93
C VAL A 165 12.58 13.98 15.51
N ARG A 166 13.01 14.86 16.42
CA ARG A 166 13.20 16.28 16.15
C ARG A 166 14.61 16.53 15.61
N ILE A 167 14.73 17.28 14.51
CA ILE A 167 16.00 17.55 13.81
C ILE A 167 16.17 19.06 13.60
N ASP A 168 17.29 19.63 14.02
CA ASP A 168 17.59 21.06 13.92
C ASP A 168 18.12 21.43 12.53
N ALA A 169 17.32 21.12 11.50
CA ALA A 169 17.62 21.42 10.11
C ALA A 169 16.35 21.76 9.30
N PRO A 170 16.49 22.47 8.16
CA PRO A 170 15.38 22.69 7.22
C PRO A 170 14.84 21.38 6.64
N VAL A 171 13.65 21.45 6.02
CA VAL A 171 12.95 20.31 5.41
C VAL A 171 13.78 19.68 4.29
N GLU A 172 14.37 20.51 3.43
CA GLU A 172 15.01 20.08 2.19
C GLU A 172 16.17 19.10 2.41
N PRO A 173 17.19 19.37 3.25
CA PRO A 173 18.29 18.43 3.45
C PRO A 173 17.84 17.12 4.11
N VAL A 174 16.84 17.19 5.00
CA VAL A 174 16.28 16.00 5.64
C VAL A 174 15.52 15.15 4.61
N TYR A 175 14.63 15.76 3.84
CA TYR A 175 13.88 15.05 2.79
C TYR A 175 14.82 14.48 1.73
N GLU A 176 15.85 15.22 1.30
CA GLU A 176 16.81 14.74 0.29
C GLU A 176 17.54 13.48 0.78
N PHE A 177 18.00 13.46 2.04
CA PHE A 177 18.62 12.27 2.64
C PHE A 177 17.67 11.08 2.62
N LEU A 178 16.43 11.28 3.06
CA LEU A 178 15.40 10.25 3.07
C LEU A 178 15.09 9.75 1.65
N HIS A 179 14.97 10.65 0.67
CA HIS A 179 14.71 10.30 -0.73
C HIS A 179 15.86 9.50 -1.35
N ARG A 180 17.10 9.78 -0.94
CA ARG A 180 18.32 9.11 -1.41
C ARG A 180 18.86 8.08 -0.41
N PHE A 181 18.01 7.59 0.49
CA PHE A 181 18.41 6.73 1.61
C PHE A 181 19.24 5.51 1.17
N GLY A 182 18.96 4.95 -0.02
CA GLY A 182 19.70 3.80 -0.55
C GLY A 182 21.13 4.08 -1.05
N ASP A 183 21.53 5.35 -1.19
CA ASP A 183 22.90 5.73 -1.57
C ASP A 183 23.91 5.51 -0.41
N ARG A 184 23.42 5.39 0.82
CA ARG A 184 24.19 5.13 2.03
C ARG A 184 24.21 3.63 2.34
N GLY A 185 25.39 3.00 2.18
CA GLY A 185 25.54 1.56 2.40
C GLY A 185 25.30 1.09 3.85
N ASP A 186 25.35 2.00 4.81
CA ASP A 186 25.10 1.78 6.24
C ASP A 186 23.68 2.17 6.68
N ALA A 187 22.82 2.62 5.76
CA ALA A 187 21.50 3.17 6.10
C ALA A 187 20.52 2.14 6.68
N VAL A 188 20.64 0.88 6.26
CA VAL A 188 19.82 -0.22 6.80
C VAL A 188 20.73 -1.12 7.65
N PRO A 189 20.51 -1.19 8.98
CA PRO A 189 21.30 -2.05 9.85
C PRO A 189 21.32 -3.51 9.39
N GLY A 190 22.52 -4.08 9.25
CA GLY A 190 22.72 -5.48 8.84
C GLY A 190 22.58 -5.74 7.33
N ALA A 191 22.27 -4.71 6.52
CA ALA A 191 22.24 -4.86 5.08
C ALA A 191 23.66 -5.09 4.53
N THR A 192 23.79 -6.09 3.66
CA THR A 192 25.01 -6.35 2.90
C THR A 192 25.02 -5.54 1.61
N ARG A 193 23.84 -5.21 1.08
CA ARG A 193 23.66 -4.38 -0.10
C ARG A 193 22.35 -3.62 -0.02
N ILE A 194 22.38 -2.37 -0.45
CA ILE A 194 21.19 -1.55 -0.68
C ILE A 194 21.27 -1.02 -2.11
N GLY A 195 20.14 -1.07 -2.82
CA GLY A 195 19.99 -0.50 -4.15
C GLY A 195 18.70 0.28 -4.23
N ILE A 196 18.76 1.47 -4.80
CA ILE A 196 17.57 2.28 -5.10
C ILE A 196 17.62 2.71 -6.57
N SER A 197 16.49 2.60 -7.26
CA SER A 197 16.37 3.00 -8.65
C SER A 197 15.06 3.76 -8.86
N GLU A 198 15.14 4.93 -9.52
CA GLU A 198 13.96 5.72 -9.86
C GLU A 198 13.44 5.31 -11.24
N ARG A 199 12.19 4.85 -11.31
CA ARG A 199 11.55 4.34 -12.54
C ARG A 199 10.70 5.40 -13.25
N GLY A 200 10.45 6.51 -12.57
CA GLY A 200 9.75 7.69 -13.03
C GLY A 200 9.74 8.72 -11.90
N PRO A 201 9.33 9.99 -12.16
CA PRO A 201 9.42 11.06 -11.18
C PRO A 201 8.81 10.67 -9.82
N GLY A 202 9.63 10.57 -8.79
CA GLY A 202 9.25 10.23 -7.43
C GLY A 202 8.89 8.77 -7.19
N VAL A 203 8.94 7.88 -8.18
CA VAL A 203 8.66 6.43 -8.00
C VAL A 203 9.95 5.65 -7.98
N GLN A 204 10.29 5.10 -6.81
CA GLN A 204 11.53 4.37 -6.58
C GLN A 204 11.25 2.90 -6.28
N LEU A 205 12.10 2.03 -6.82
CA LEU A 205 12.21 0.64 -6.41
C LEU A 205 13.47 0.51 -5.56
N MET A 206 13.31 0.04 -4.32
CA MET A 206 14.38 -0.21 -3.39
C MET A 206 14.52 -1.71 -3.16
N THR A 207 15.76 -2.19 -3.18
CA THR A 207 16.13 -3.56 -2.87
C THR A 207 17.14 -3.54 -1.73
N VAL A 208 16.91 -4.37 -0.72
CA VAL A 208 17.83 -4.57 0.40
C VAL A 208 18.17 -6.06 0.46
N GLU A 209 19.48 -6.35 0.51
CA GLU A 209 20.00 -7.69 0.78
C GLU A 209 20.52 -7.73 2.21
N LEU A 210 20.13 -8.78 2.93
CA LEU A 210 20.48 -9.07 4.31
C LEU A 210 21.11 -10.45 4.36
N ALA A 211 21.95 -10.70 5.36
CA ALA A 211 22.35 -12.06 5.68
C ALA A 211 21.11 -12.87 6.09
N GLY A 212 20.82 -13.93 5.34
CA GLY A 212 19.76 -14.89 5.65
C GLY A 212 20.23 -15.98 6.61
N ALA A 213 19.32 -16.88 6.96
CA ALA A 213 19.67 -18.09 7.69
C ALA A 213 20.64 -18.97 6.88
N ASP A 214 21.51 -19.72 7.56
CA ASP A 214 22.38 -20.73 6.96
C ASP A 214 23.31 -20.23 5.83
N GLY A 215 23.69 -18.94 5.88
CA GLY A 215 24.58 -18.33 4.88
C GLY A 215 23.89 -17.98 3.55
N THR A 216 22.56 -18.05 3.49
CA THR A 216 21.77 -17.56 2.34
C THR A 216 21.66 -16.04 2.33
N THR A 217 21.16 -15.46 1.24
CA THR A 217 20.82 -14.03 1.16
C THR A 217 19.32 -13.87 1.26
N ARG A 218 18.85 -13.07 2.24
CA ARG A 218 17.47 -12.59 2.28
C ARG A 218 17.38 -11.30 1.47
N THR A 219 16.40 -11.20 0.58
CA THR A 219 16.15 -10.02 -0.24
C THR A 219 14.76 -9.48 0.04
N THR A 220 14.67 -8.19 0.34
CA THR A 220 13.41 -7.45 0.41
C THR A 220 13.35 -6.42 -0.71
N GLU A 221 12.19 -6.28 -1.34
CA GLU A 221 11.94 -5.24 -2.35
C GLU A 221 10.77 -4.37 -1.90
N SER A 222 10.92 -3.06 -2.01
CA SER A 222 9.88 -2.09 -1.70
C SER A 222 9.72 -1.05 -2.81
N VAL A 223 8.49 -0.61 -2.99
CA VAL A 223 8.15 0.53 -3.86
C VAL A 223 7.98 1.74 -2.97
N ARG A 224 8.61 2.85 -3.33
CA ARG A 224 8.51 4.13 -2.63
C ARG A 224 7.97 5.21 -3.56
N ILE A 225 7.13 6.08 -3.04
CA ILE A 225 6.55 7.21 -3.78
C ILE A 225 6.85 8.49 -2.99
N GLY A 226 7.68 9.35 -3.58
CA GLY A 226 8.07 10.63 -3.03
C GLY A 226 7.10 11.75 -3.41
N PHE A 227 6.73 12.55 -2.40
CA PHE A 227 5.94 13.76 -2.51
C PHE A 227 6.76 14.93 -1.95
N PRO A 228 7.73 15.46 -2.74
CA PRO A 228 8.72 16.42 -2.23
C PRO A 228 8.09 17.69 -1.68
N HIS A 229 7.06 18.23 -2.34
CA HIS A 229 6.36 19.42 -1.87
C HIS A 229 5.56 19.21 -0.57
N ALA A 230 5.23 17.97 -0.24
CA ALA A 230 4.54 17.61 1.00
C ALA A 230 5.52 17.10 2.06
N GLY A 231 6.82 17.00 1.76
CA GLY A 231 7.82 16.41 2.67
C GLY A 231 7.55 14.94 2.99
N ARG A 232 6.88 14.18 2.11
CA ARG A 232 6.42 12.80 2.40
C ARG A 232 7.04 11.77 1.45
N ILE A 233 7.33 10.59 1.97
CA ILE A 233 7.67 9.41 1.19
C ILE A 233 6.86 8.24 1.73
N VAL A 234 5.92 7.74 0.94
CA VAL A 234 5.19 6.51 1.28
C VAL A 234 5.89 5.31 0.67
N TYR A 235 5.78 4.15 1.29
CA TYR A 235 6.35 2.92 0.75
C TYR A 235 5.53 1.69 1.08
N LYS A 236 5.73 0.65 0.27
CA LYS A 236 5.17 -0.68 0.47
C LYS A 236 6.23 -1.73 0.18
N ASP A 237 6.37 -2.69 1.07
CA ASP A 237 7.14 -3.91 0.82
C ASP A 237 6.34 -4.79 -0.13
N ILE A 238 6.92 -5.09 -1.30
CA ILE A 238 6.29 -5.87 -2.37
C ILE A 238 6.87 -7.28 -2.47
N ARG A 239 8.01 -7.54 -1.82
CA ARG A 239 8.64 -8.87 -1.79
C ARG A 239 9.50 -9.05 -0.53
N ASP A 240 9.45 -10.25 0.02
CA ASP A 240 10.41 -10.75 1.01
C ASP A 240 10.71 -12.23 0.69
N THR A 241 11.99 -12.58 0.54
CA THR A 241 12.39 -13.96 0.23
C THR A 241 12.47 -14.86 1.46
N GLU A 242 12.38 -14.33 2.67
CA GLU A 242 12.28 -15.14 3.89
C GLU A 242 10.91 -15.83 3.96
N GLN A 243 10.90 -17.15 4.13
CA GLN A 243 9.66 -17.94 4.15
C GLN A 243 9.65 -18.94 5.32
N PRO A 244 8.53 -19.06 6.07
CA PRO A 244 7.35 -18.18 5.97
C PRO A 244 7.70 -16.77 6.45
N ALA A 245 7.23 -15.74 5.75
CA ALA A 245 7.46 -14.35 6.18
C ALA A 245 6.73 -14.08 7.50
N LEU A 246 7.26 -13.23 8.38
CA LEU A 246 6.51 -12.75 9.56
C LEU A 246 5.43 -11.73 9.18
N LEU A 247 5.62 -11.04 8.05
CA LEU A 247 4.76 -9.98 7.55
C LEU A 247 3.98 -10.49 6.34
N ALA A 248 2.65 -10.47 6.42
CA ALA A 248 1.78 -10.65 5.26
C ALA A 248 1.71 -9.37 4.41
N ALA A 249 1.82 -8.20 5.05
CA ALA A 249 1.93 -6.91 4.38
C ALA A 249 2.64 -5.89 5.29
N HIS A 250 3.38 -4.97 4.68
CA HIS A 250 3.96 -3.82 5.38
C HIS A 250 3.99 -2.61 4.46
N THR A 251 3.47 -1.50 4.99
CA THR A 251 3.52 -0.18 4.36
C THR A 251 4.00 0.81 5.41
N GLY A 252 4.57 1.90 4.97
CA GLY A 252 4.91 2.99 5.86
C GLY A 252 4.99 4.33 5.15
N GLU A 253 5.19 5.36 5.94
CA GLU A 253 5.35 6.73 5.49
C GLU A 253 6.42 7.41 6.31
N TRP A 254 7.32 8.12 5.63
CA TRP A 254 8.21 9.08 6.25
C TRP A 254 7.71 10.49 5.93
N SER A 255 7.47 11.31 6.95
CA SER A 255 6.96 12.68 6.82
C SER A 255 7.93 13.64 7.49
N VAL A 256 8.30 14.72 6.80
CA VAL A 256 9.15 15.79 7.31
C VAL A 256 8.26 17.00 7.57
N GLU A 257 7.91 17.21 8.83
CA GLU A 257 6.93 18.21 9.24
C GLU A 257 7.68 19.42 9.83
N PRO A 258 7.56 20.63 9.23
CA PRO A 258 8.18 21.83 9.78
C PRO A 258 7.65 22.16 11.17
N ASP A 259 8.54 22.53 12.07
CA ASP A 259 8.15 23.07 13.37
C ASP A 259 7.37 24.37 13.25
N VAL A 260 6.54 24.63 14.26
CA VAL A 260 5.95 25.95 14.47
C VAL A 260 7.09 26.97 14.69
N GLY A 261 7.26 27.88 13.73
CA GLY A 261 8.32 28.90 13.76
C GLY A 261 9.55 28.60 12.89
N GLY A 262 9.62 27.43 12.24
CA GLY A 262 10.60 27.14 11.19
C GLY A 262 12.05 26.92 11.62
N ALA A 263 12.29 26.71 12.93
CA ALA A 263 13.63 26.48 13.48
C ALA A 263 14.16 25.04 13.29
N GLY A 264 13.33 24.13 12.78
CA GLY A 264 13.70 22.75 12.46
C GLY A 264 12.49 21.94 12.03
N VAL A 265 12.60 20.62 12.08
CA VAL A 265 11.56 19.69 11.61
C VAL A 265 11.36 18.53 12.56
N THR A 266 10.10 18.10 12.69
CA THR A 266 9.76 16.80 13.26
C THR A 266 9.64 15.79 12.11
N VAL A 267 10.49 14.77 12.12
CA VAL A 267 10.39 13.68 11.16
C VAL A 267 9.62 12.53 11.78
N VAL A 268 8.59 12.06 11.10
CA VAL A 268 7.70 10.99 11.54
C VAL A 268 7.87 9.78 10.63
N ALA A 269 8.04 8.60 11.21
CA ALA A 269 8.02 7.31 10.52
C ALA A 269 6.78 6.53 10.95
N ARG A 270 5.79 6.41 10.06
CA ARG A 270 4.54 5.66 10.27
C ARG A 270 4.66 4.26 9.69
N HIS A 271 4.07 3.29 10.38
CA HIS A 271 4.02 1.90 9.95
C HIS A 271 2.58 1.38 10.01
N HIS A 272 2.21 0.63 8.97
CA HIS A 272 1.05 -0.25 8.98
C HIS A 272 1.49 -1.64 8.51
N ALA A 273 1.34 -2.62 9.39
CA ALA A 273 1.79 -3.98 9.17
C ALA A 273 0.68 -4.98 9.46
N VAL A 274 0.67 -6.08 8.72
CA VAL A 274 -0.20 -7.23 8.94
C VAL A 274 0.69 -8.44 9.18
N LEU A 275 0.51 -9.09 10.33
CA LEU A 275 1.23 -10.32 10.65
C LEU A 275 0.73 -11.47 9.78
N ASP A 276 1.67 -12.30 9.34
CA ASP A 276 1.36 -13.58 8.72
C ASP A 276 1.17 -14.66 9.80
N GLU A 277 0.04 -15.35 9.77
CA GLU A 277 -0.32 -16.32 10.82
C GLU A 277 0.62 -17.54 10.81
N ASP A 278 1.11 -17.95 9.65
CA ASP A 278 2.02 -19.10 9.53
C ASP A 278 3.41 -18.72 10.00
N GLY A 279 3.88 -17.52 9.64
CA GLY A 279 5.11 -16.93 10.15
C GLY A 279 5.11 -16.73 11.67
N VAL A 280 3.96 -16.33 12.25
CA VAL A 280 3.77 -16.25 13.70
C VAL A 280 3.81 -17.63 14.32
N ARG A 281 3.07 -18.61 13.77
CA ARG A 281 3.03 -19.98 14.29
C ARG A 281 4.41 -20.60 14.37
N GLU A 282 5.20 -20.47 13.31
CA GLU A 282 6.53 -21.07 13.24
C GLU A 282 7.51 -20.46 14.24
N ARG A 283 7.47 -19.13 14.42
CA ARG A 283 8.45 -18.41 15.25
C ARG A 283 8.05 -18.26 16.73
N TYR A 284 6.75 -18.18 17.01
CA TYR A 284 6.22 -17.82 18.33
C TYR A 284 5.24 -18.86 18.90
N GLY A 285 4.84 -19.86 18.11
CA GLY A 285 3.84 -20.86 18.50
C GLY A 285 2.40 -20.43 18.22
N GLU A 286 1.43 -21.13 18.79
CA GLU A 286 0.01 -20.93 18.51
C GLU A 286 -0.73 -20.11 19.58
N GLY A 287 -1.85 -19.52 19.18
CA GLY A 287 -2.80 -18.87 20.08
C GLY A 287 -2.57 -17.37 20.29
N ALA A 288 -3.45 -16.77 21.10
CA ALA A 288 -3.49 -15.32 21.29
C ALA A 288 -2.20 -14.76 21.92
N GLU A 289 -1.55 -15.52 22.79
CA GLU A 289 -0.31 -15.09 23.43
C GLU A 289 0.87 -15.04 22.46
N ALA A 290 1.01 -16.06 21.60
CA ALA A 290 2.03 -16.06 20.54
C ALA A 290 1.84 -14.85 19.60
N LEU A 291 0.60 -14.54 19.23
CA LEU A 291 0.27 -13.36 18.42
C LEU A 291 0.62 -12.05 19.14
N ARG A 292 0.32 -11.94 20.44
CA ARG A 292 0.64 -10.78 21.26
C ARG A 292 2.15 -10.53 21.31
N VAL A 293 2.94 -11.58 21.57
CA VAL A 293 4.40 -11.52 21.62
C VAL A 293 5.00 -11.17 20.26
N ALA A 294 4.50 -11.79 19.18
CA ALA A 294 4.94 -11.49 17.82
C ALA A 294 4.70 -10.01 17.44
N ARG A 295 3.52 -9.48 17.79
CA ARG A 295 3.15 -8.08 17.58
C ARG A 295 4.08 -7.13 18.34
N GLU A 296 4.36 -7.42 19.61
CA GLU A 296 5.24 -6.63 20.45
C GLU A 296 6.68 -6.63 19.91
N ALA A 297 7.19 -7.81 19.54
CA ALA A 297 8.51 -7.96 18.95
C ALA A 297 8.64 -7.20 17.62
N LEU A 298 7.64 -7.29 16.74
CA LEU A 298 7.59 -6.57 15.48
C LEU A 298 7.58 -5.05 15.68
N ARG A 299 6.69 -4.55 16.56
CA ARG A 299 6.60 -3.12 16.92
C ARG A 299 7.92 -2.59 17.43
N ALA A 300 8.57 -3.33 18.33
CA ALA A 300 9.83 -2.92 18.93
C ALA A 300 10.98 -2.92 17.90
N ARG A 301 11.02 -3.92 17.01
CA ARG A 301 12.03 -4.01 15.96
C ARG A 301 11.90 -2.87 14.95
N LEU A 302 10.73 -2.71 14.33
CA LEU A 302 10.49 -1.66 13.34
C LEU A 302 10.66 -0.27 13.95
N GLY A 303 10.22 -0.05 15.20
CA GLY A 303 10.42 1.22 15.88
C GLY A 303 11.90 1.57 16.07
N ARG A 304 12.72 0.61 16.51
CA ARG A 304 14.17 0.82 16.65
C ARG A 304 14.85 1.10 15.31
N GLU A 305 14.52 0.32 14.27
CA GLU A 305 15.05 0.50 12.91
C GLU A 305 14.71 1.89 12.37
N SER A 306 13.46 2.32 12.52
CA SER A 306 13.02 3.65 12.07
C SER A 306 13.69 4.78 12.83
N VAL A 307 13.75 4.74 14.16
CA VAL A 307 14.45 5.77 14.94
C VAL A 307 15.92 5.88 14.56
N ALA A 308 16.59 4.76 14.27
CA ALA A 308 17.98 4.78 13.79
C ALA A 308 18.11 5.49 12.43
N ALA A 309 17.21 5.19 11.48
CA ALA A 309 17.16 5.85 10.19
C ALA A 309 16.90 7.36 10.30
N LEU A 310 15.96 7.77 11.17
CA LEU A 310 15.64 9.17 11.41
C LEU A 310 16.82 9.95 12.02
N ARG A 311 17.58 9.33 12.95
CA ARG A 311 18.79 9.94 13.52
C ARG A 311 19.90 10.13 12.48
N MET A 312 20.10 9.16 11.59
CA MET A 312 21.06 9.30 10.49
C MET A 312 20.71 10.47 9.57
N ALA A 313 19.42 10.70 9.32
CA ALA A 313 18.96 11.86 8.56
C ALA A 313 19.28 13.17 9.28
N GLY A 314 19.10 13.21 10.60
CA GLY A 314 19.44 14.38 11.43
C GLY A 314 20.91 14.69 11.42
N GLU A 315 21.75 13.70 11.72
CA GLU A 315 23.20 13.82 11.70
C GLU A 315 23.73 14.32 10.34
N HIS A 316 23.16 13.81 9.24
CA HIS A 316 23.50 14.26 7.89
C HIS A 316 23.12 15.73 7.65
N ALA A 317 21.88 16.11 7.97
CA ALA A 317 21.36 17.44 7.71
C ALA A 317 22.06 18.51 8.55
N GLU A 318 22.31 18.23 9.83
CA GLU A 318 22.99 19.14 10.75
C GLU A 318 24.47 19.31 10.38
N SER A 319 25.15 18.23 9.98
CA SER A 319 26.54 18.30 9.49
C SER A 319 26.65 19.13 8.21
N ALA A 320 25.68 19.00 7.31
CA ALA A 320 25.65 19.78 6.06
C ALA A 320 25.45 21.29 6.31
N LEU A 321 24.75 21.67 7.39
CA LEU A 321 24.61 23.07 7.82
C LEU A 321 25.90 23.58 8.46
N ALA A 322 26.51 22.80 9.35
CA ALA A 322 27.77 23.17 10.01
C ALA A 322 28.93 23.35 9.03
N GLY A 323 29.00 22.55 7.96
CA GLY A 323 30.00 22.70 6.90
C GLY A 323 29.79 23.88 5.95
N ARG A 324 28.64 24.57 6.03
CA ARG A 324 28.32 25.77 5.24
C ARG A 324 28.46 27.08 6.05
N ALA A 325 28.57 26.99 7.37
CA ALA A 325 28.78 28.10 8.30
C ALA A 325 30.28 28.44 8.43
#